data_AF-A0A239RCU0-F1
#
_entry.id   AF-A0A239RCU0-F1
#
_cell.length_a   1.000
_cell.length_b   1.000
_cell.length_c   1.000
_cell.angle_alpha   90.00
_cell.angle_beta   90.00
_cell.angle_gamma   90.00
#
_symmetry.space_group_name_H-M   'P 1'
#
loop_
_entity.id
_entity.type
_entity.pdbx_description
1 polymer ?
#
loop_
_entity_poly.entity_id
_entity_poly.type
_entity_poly.pdbx_seq_one_letter_code
_entity_poly.pdbx_strand_id
1 'polypeptide(L)'
;MEMNIQDIQLETRRKAIKRLIAYRNMLGMSQKDIADKIGVSRPNITRFESEDYNPTIDMIVKIADCMNLDVEINFLERDKNIPAGKEK
;
A
#
# COMPACT_ATOMS: atom_id res chain seq x y z
N MET A 1 -21.73 10.53 3.07
CA MET A 1 -21.70 10.77 1.61
C MET A 1 -21.27 9.46 0.98
N GLU A 2 -21.94 8.96 -0.07
CA GLU A 2 -21.45 7.76 -0.76
C GLU A 2 -20.01 8.02 -1.23
N MET A 3 -19.05 7.20 -0.79
CA MET A 3 -17.68 7.30 -1.30
C MET A 3 -17.71 6.99 -2.78
N ASN A 4 -17.18 7.89 -3.59
CA ASN A 4 -17.06 7.63 -5.02
C ASN A 4 -15.95 6.56 -5.25
N ILE A 5 -15.90 5.99 -6.45
CA ILE A 5 -14.92 4.93 -6.76
C ILE A 5 -13.46 5.39 -6.61
N GLN A 6 -13.18 6.66 -6.85
CA GLN A 6 -11.84 7.23 -6.72
C GLN A 6 -11.41 7.32 -5.24
N ASP A 7 -12.32 7.69 -4.35
CA ASP A 7 -12.08 7.72 -2.90
C ASP A 7 -11.78 6.31 -2.37
N ILE A 8 -12.58 5.32 -2.81
CA ILE A 8 -12.39 3.91 -2.42
C ILE A 8 -11.02 3.41 -2.90
N GLN A 9 -10.65 3.71 -4.14
CA GLN A 9 -9.35 3.36 -4.70
C GLN A 9 -8.20 4.02 -3.92
N LEU A 10 -8.31 5.31 -3.62
CA LEU A 10 -7.30 6.06 -2.88
C LEU A 10 -7.09 5.46 -1.48
N GLU A 11 -8.18 5.23 -0.75
CA GLU A 11 -8.12 4.70 0.61
C GLU A 11 -7.55 3.27 0.65
N THR A 12 -7.95 2.43 -0.31
CA THR A 12 -7.41 1.06 -0.43
C THR A 12 -5.91 1.08 -0.68
N ARG A 13 -5.44 1.93 -1.59
CA ARG A 13 -4.00 2.09 -1.89
C ARG A 13 -3.22 2.60 -0.69
N ARG A 14 -3.73 3.65 -0.04
CA ARG A 14 -3.10 4.24 1.15
C ARG A 14 -2.93 3.22 2.26
N LYS A 15 -3.96 2.39 2.52
CA LYS A 15 -3.89 1.31 3.52
C LYS A 15 -2.79 0.28 3.19
N ALA A 16 -2.71 -0.16 1.94
CA ALA A 16 -1.68 -1.11 1.50
C ALA A 16 -0.27 -0.52 1.63
N ILE A 17 -0.06 0.69 1.10
CA ILE A 17 1.24 1.38 1.13
C ILE A 17 1.68 1.66 2.58
N LYS A 18 0.78 2.18 3.43
CA LYS A 18 1.08 2.44 4.86
C LYS A 18 1.53 1.18 5.59
N ARG A 19 0.89 0.04 5.33
CA ARG A 19 1.32 -1.25 5.91
C ARG A 19 2.72 -1.62 5.47
N LEU A 20 3.04 -1.54 4.18
CA LEU A 20 4.38 -1.84 3.68
C LEU A 20 5.45 -0.90 4.25
N ILE A 21 5.15 0.40 4.35
CA ILE A 21 6.06 1.37 4.99
C ILE A 21 6.30 1.02 6.46
N ALA A 22 5.26 0.60 7.18
CA ALA A 22 5.39 0.19 8.58
C ALA A 22 6.35 -1.00 8.73
N TYR A 23 6.19 -2.05 7.91
CA TYR A 23 7.12 -3.18 7.89
C TYR A 23 8.55 -2.77 7.54
N ARG A 24 8.73 -1.92 6.51
CA ARG A 24 10.04 -1.40 6.13
C ARG A 24 10.73 -0.72 7.30
N ASN A 25 10.01 0.16 8.02
CA ASN A 25 10.52 0.87 9.19
C ASN A 25 10.82 -0.08 10.36
N MET A 26 9.98 -1.08 10.61
CA MET A 26 10.21 -2.10 11.65
C MET A 26 11.48 -2.93 11.39
N LEU A 27 11.79 -3.18 10.12
CA LEU A 27 13.01 -3.89 9.69
C LEU A 27 14.24 -2.96 9.61
N GLY A 28 14.09 -1.66 9.90
CA GLY A 28 15.18 -0.68 9.81
C GLY A 28 15.68 -0.45 8.37
N MET A 29 14.90 -0.82 7.36
CA MET A 29 15.30 -0.69 5.96
C MET A 29 15.04 0.73 5.45
N SER A 30 16.00 1.31 4.75
CA SER A 30 15.82 2.57 4.03
C SER A 30 15.07 2.34 2.70
N GLN A 31 14.54 3.42 2.13
CA GLN A 31 13.98 3.37 0.77
C GLN A 31 15.02 2.93 -0.28
N LYS A 32 16.30 3.23 -0.03
CA LYS A 32 17.40 2.82 -0.91
C LYS A 32 17.63 1.30 -0.83
N ASP A 33 17.53 0.71 0.36
CA ASP A 33 17.72 -0.74 0.52
C ASP A 33 16.66 -1.54 -0.25
N ILE A 34 15.41 -1.08 -0.23
CA ILE A 34 14.35 -1.67 -1.05
C ILE A 34 14.66 -1.50 -2.53
N ALA A 35 15.04 -0.28 -2.94
CA ALA A 35 15.32 0.05 -4.34
C ALA A 35 16.44 -0.82 -4.92
N ASP A 36 17.54 -0.94 -4.19
CA ASP A 36 18.72 -1.71 -4.58
C ASP A 36 18.38 -3.21 -4.67
N LYS A 37 17.58 -3.75 -3.74
CA LYS A 37 17.16 -5.17 -3.75
C LYS A 37 16.23 -5.52 -4.91
N ILE A 38 15.30 -4.64 -5.30
CA ILE A 38 14.33 -4.94 -6.37
C ILE A 38 14.75 -4.37 -7.74
N GLY A 39 15.95 -3.78 -7.84
CA GLY A 39 16.53 -3.30 -9.09
C GLY A 39 15.85 -2.04 -9.65
N VAL A 40 15.42 -1.11 -8.78
CA VAL A 40 14.83 0.17 -9.19
C VAL A 40 15.58 1.35 -8.58
N SER A 41 15.27 2.57 -9.03
CA SER A 41 15.84 3.78 -8.44
C SER A 41 15.18 4.12 -7.09
N ARG A 42 15.91 4.72 -6.15
CA ARG A 42 15.34 5.23 -4.89
C ARG A 42 14.13 6.16 -5.11
N PRO A 43 14.12 7.09 -6.10
CA PRO A 43 12.94 7.89 -6.41
C PRO A 43 11.69 7.07 -6.77
N ASN A 44 11.84 5.88 -7.37
CA ASN A 44 10.70 4.99 -7.60
C ASN A 44 10.08 4.50 -6.28
N ILE A 45 10.90 4.21 -5.27
CA ILE A 45 10.41 3.85 -3.93
C ILE A 45 9.81 5.08 -3.23
N THR A 46 10.42 6.25 -3.33
CA THR A 46 9.84 7.49 -2.79
C THR A 46 8.47 7.78 -3.41
N ARG A 47 8.32 7.58 -4.73
CA ARG A 47 7.04 7.70 -5.42
C ARG A 47 6.07 6.60 -5.00
N PHE A 48 6.54 5.36 -4.83
CA PHE A 48 5.72 4.27 -4.33
C PHE A 48 5.11 4.57 -2.96
N GLU A 49 5.89 5.18 -2.07
CA GLU A 49 5.46 5.55 -0.71
C GLU A 49 4.64 6.85 -0.64
N SER A 50 4.36 7.50 -1.79
CA SER A 50 3.56 8.72 -1.82
C SER A 50 2.06 8.45 -1.85
N GLU A 51 1.26 9.43 -1.43
CA GLU A 51 -0.18 9.27 -1.24
C GLU A 51 -0.98 9.04 -2.54
N ASP A 52 -0.42 9.44 -3.69
CA ASP A 52 -1.12 9.49 -4.97
C ASP A 52 -0.64 8.45 -5.99
N TYR A 53 0.32 7.59 -5.60
CA TYR A 53 0.81 6.57 -6.50
C TYR A 53 -0.15 5.38 -6.60
N ASN A 54 -0.30 4.86 -7.81
CA ASN A 54 -1.07 3.66 -8.10
C ASN A 54 -0.12 2.49 -8.38
N PRO A 55 0.40 1.82 -7.34
CA PRO A 55 1.29 0.68 -7.54
C PRO A 55 0.54 -0.47 -8.20
N THR A 56 1.22 -1.20 -9.06
CA THR A 56 0.74 -2.50 -9.53
C THR A 56 0.86 -3.53 -8.42
N ILE A 57 0.06 -4.60 -8.51
CA ILE A 57 0.18 -5.75 -7.60
C ILE A 57 1.61 -6.31 -7.67
N ASP A 58 2.20 -6.42 -8.87
CA ASP A 58 3.59 -6.88 -9.04
C ASP A 58 4.60 -6.07 -8.23
N MET A 59 4.44 -4.74 -8.15
CA MET A 59 5.34 -3.90 -7.35
C MET A 59 5.15 -4.14 -5.86
N ILE A 60 3.89 -4.29 -5.42
CA ILE A 60 3.55 -4.63 -4.03
C ILE A 60 4.20 -5.96 -3.63
N VAL A 61 4.07 -6.98 -4.47
CA VAL A 61 4.64 -8.32 -4.25
C VAL A 61 6.17 -8.26 -4.19
N LYS A 62 6.83 -7.57 -5.12
CA LYS A 62 8.29 -7.43 -5.11
C LYS A 62 8.82 -6.74 -3.84
N ILE A 63 8.13 -5.70 -3.38
CA ILE A 63 8.51 -5.00 -2.15
C ILE A 63 8.27 -5.89 -0.91
N ALA A 64 7.17 -6.63 -0.88
CA ALA A 64 6.87 -7.57 0.21
C ALA A 64 7.90 -8.71 0.29
N ASP A 65 8.23 -9.33 -0.84
CA ASP A 65 9.24 -10.40 -0.94
C ASP A 65 10.63 -9.94 -0.45
N CYS A 66 11.03 -8.72 -0.79
CA CYS A 66 12.25 -8.07 -0.31
C CYS A 66 12.34 -7.95 1.23
N MET A 67 11.17 -7.94 1.89
CA MET A 67 10.98 -7.91 3.34
C MET A 67 10.60 -9.29 3.94
N ASN A 68 10.65 -10.35 3.15
CA ASN A 68 10.27 -11.73 3.53
C ASN A 68 8.82 -11.82 4.02
N LEU A 69 7.90 -11.17 3.30
CA LEU A 69 6.47 -11.16 3.58
C LEU A 69 5.69 -11.79 2.42
N ASP A 70 4.64 -12.53 2.76
CA ASP A 70 3.63 -13.00 1.82
C ASP A 70 2.54 -11.93 1.60
N VAL A 71 2.01 -11.85 0.36
CA VAL A 71 0.89 -10.98 0.01
C VAL A 71 -0.37 -11.81 -0.18
N GLU A 72 -1.35 -11.62 0.69
CA GLU A 72 -2.68 -12.22 0.59
C GLU A 72 -3.73 -11.15 0.27
N ILE A 73 -4.62 -11.42 -0.69
CA ILE A 73 -5.71 -10.53 -1.08
C ILE A 73 -7.05 -11.20 -0.76
N ASN A 74 -7.85 -10.53 0.07
CA ASN A 74 -9.17 -10.99 0.50
C ASN A 74 -10.28 -10.02 0.06
N PHE A 75 -11.44 -10.57 -0.28
CA PHE A 75 -12.63 -9.80 -0.66
C PHE A 75 -13.62 -9.78 0.50
N LEU A 76 -14.10 -8.58 0.86
CA LEU A 76 -15.08 -8.39 1.92
C LEU A 76 -16.42 -7.98 1.31
N GLU A 77 -17.51 -8.53 1.85
CA GLU A 77 -18.85 -8.05 1.51
C GLU A 77 -19.00 -6.59 1.93
N ARG A 78 -19.58 -5.77 1.05
CA ARG A 78 -19.91 -4.40 1.41
C ARG A 78 -21.12 -4.44 2.34
N ASP A 79 -20.96 -3.89 3.55
CA ASP A 79 -22.08 -3.79 4.48
C ASP A 79 -23.16 -2.87 3.89
N LYS A 80 -24.33 -3.43 3.61
CA LYS A 80 -25.47 -2.70 3.04
C LYS A 80 -26.19 -1.83 4.08
N ASN A 81 -25.83 -1.93 5.36
CA ASN A 81 -26.56 -1.31 6.49
C ASN A 81 -25.73 -0.31 7.32
N ILE A 82 -24.48 0.00 6.96
CA ILE A 82 -23.70 1.06 7.62
C ILE A 82 -23.83 2.35 6.80
N PRO A 83 -24.49 3.41 7.31
CA PRO A 83 -24.43 4.72 6.66
C PRO A 83 -22.98 5.20 6.64
N ALA A 84 -22.51 5.55 5.45
CA ALA A 84 -21.15 6.03 5.19
C ALA A 84 -20.80 7.22 6.09
N GLY A 85 -19.95 6.99 7.09
CA GLY A 85 -19.33 8.01 7.92
C GLY A 85 -19.65 7.87 9.42
N LYS A 86 -18.79 7.16 10.14
CA LYS A 86 -18.48 7.51 11.54
C LYS A 86 -16.96 7.51 11.69
N GLU A 87 -16.35 8.60 11.25
CA GLU A 87 -15.09 9.01 11.87
C GLU A 87 -15.45 9.81 13.12
N LYS A 88 -14.82 9.44 14.24
CA LYS A 88 -14.72 10.27 15.44
C LYS A 88 -13.53 11.21 15.28
#